data_AF-A0A973WJ54-F1
#
_entry.id   AF-A0A973WJ54-F1
#
_cell.length_a   1.000
_cell.length_b   1.000
_cell.length_c   1.000
_cell.angle_alpha   90.00
_cell.angle_beta   90.00
_cell.angle_gamma   90.00
#
_symmetry.space_group_name_H-M   'P 1'
#
loop_
_entity.id
_entity.type
_entity.pdbx_description
1 polymer ?
#
loop_
_entity_poly.entity_id
_entity_poly.type
_entity_poly.pdbx_seq_one_letter_code
_entity_poly.pdbx_strand_id
1 'polypeptide(L)'
;MKILYIPVFKVAVNYDVSFGRRWSLLEHLILVDLIGNRRSVVELAEDGNVPERLVIEALINLLRVNWVEVRSTSQGILYTATAAGARRASEGDLPAELRARSKWISLCLDRLTGDWLRSDDLDLVHESDLPLDAVCLSPEIGSIDLNNSSIRSLLYLDQLESLQPSELRFRFSTLAFARVGLEFENDPQALPPYCSLELRSRVSLEASDVPDTPSEKWNTKPKYFSREIRDDLDASKIVVGGEEHFALVQRALENAKSIVIIHSCFISAVTVRRLLPDFEKAARRKIRVELLWGLDSDPEDLDKNEKIKDVLQELKHLTIHSRERVKLAERSSYSHAKVLIYDDRKSGHWVTALGSCNFLSTNYDALDVSVVVRSFELTSRLLAWLIRTQTPASGPLPRLARRLNRIWNDVRRLTVSQGECGQHKLELLMDGDHYAAVRYARDCAQDQIILACDLFGKAAETSAIVPMESAAKHGCNVSICYQRESSFLIEEGARPDAEKLNNRGITLLKINELHGKFLLWDDEGLIVSSFNWLSTVSEGAPDLGAELGIKFEGPKLRSAFLEALERLRGTLREQEGHEISVTVKGVES
;
A
#
# COMPACT_ATOMS: atom_id res chain seq x y z
N MET A 1 -34.75 2.56 7.47
CA MET A 1 -33.65 2.73 6.50
C MET A 1 -33.46 4.21 6.31
N LYS A 2 -32.22 4.69 6.40
CA LYS A 2 -31.88 6.10 6.23
C LYS A 2 -31.31 6.29 4.82
N ILE A 3 -31.78 7.31 4.09
CA ILE A 3 -31.29 7.62 2.74
C ILE A 3 -30.60 8.97 2.76
N LEU A 4 -29.39 9.00 2.24
CA LEU A 4 -28.52 10.17 2.17
C LEU A 4 -28.07 10.40 0.72
N TYR A 5 -27.74 11.67 0.42
CA TYR A 5 -27.22 12.08 -0.87
C TYR A 5 -25.86 12.76 -0.69
N ILE A 6 -24.80 12.05 -1.09
CA ILE A 6 -23.42 12.52 -0.97
C ILE A 6 -23.10 13.39 -2.20
N PRO A 7 -22.70 14.66 -2.03
CA PRO A 7 -22.33 15.51 -3.16
C PRO A 7 -21.03 15.01 -3.82
N VAL A 8 -21.03 14.89 -5.15
CA VAL A 8 -19.87 14.42 -5.93
C VAL A 8 -19.57 15.31 -7.14
N PHE A 9 -18.30 15.40 -7.51
CA PHE A 9 -17.87 15.91 -8.82
C PHE A 9 -17.67 14.75 -9.80
N LYS A 10 -18.46 14.70 -10.88
CA LYS A 10 -18.27 13.71 -11.93
C LYS A 10 -17.23 14.21 -12.94
N VAL A 11 -16.23 13.39 -13.24
CA VAL A 11 -15.09 13.75 -14.10
C VAL A 11 -14.79 12.62 -15.08
N ALA A 12 -14.68 12.94 -16.37
CA ALA A 12 -14.20 12.00 -17.37
C ALA A 12 -12.66 12.03 -17.42
N VAL A 13 -12.03 10.87 -17.19
CA VAL A 13 -10.57 10.70 -17.18
C VAL A 13 -10.16 9.92 -18.42
N ASN A 14 -9.35 10.53 -19.28
CA ASN A 14 -8.76 9.89 -20.45
C ASN A 14 -7.33 9.47 -20.14
N TYR A 15 -6.96 8.27 -20.58
CA TYR A 15 -5.67 7.67 -20.31
C TYR A 15 -5.21 6.82 -21.49
N ASP A 16 -3.90 6.70 -21.65
CA ASP A 16 -3.31 5.93 -22.75
C ASP A 16 -2.84 4.57 -22.24
N VAL A 17 -3.21 3.52 -22.95
CA VAL A 17 -2.77 2.16 -22.68
C VAL A 17 -1.91 1.67 -23.82
N SER A 18 -0.87 0.90 -23.49
CA SER A 18 -0.22 0.01 -24.44
C SER A 18 -0.90 -1.34 -24.38
N PHE A 19 -1.24 -1.87 -25.54
CA PHE A 19 -1.85 -3.19 -25.70
C PHE A 19 -1.21 -3.88 -26.89
N GLY A 20 -1.16 -5.20 -26.86
CA GLY A 20 -0.54 -5.97 -27.92
C GLY A 20 0.23 -7.15 -27.37
N ARG A 21 1.05 -7.75 -28.22
CA ARG A 21 1.65 -9.05 -27.93
C ARG A 21 2.94 -8.87 -27.14
N ARG A 22 2.95 -9.42 -25.92
CA ARG A 22 4.17 -9.67 -25.16
C ARG A 22 4.49 -11.15 -25.27
N TRP A 23 5.74 -11.45 -25.58
CA TRP A 23 6.22 -12.80 -25.75
C TRP A 23 6.62 -13.38 -24.40
N SER A 24 6.20 -14.61 -24.16
CA SER A 24 6.62 -15.40 -23.01
C SER A 24 8.07 -15.86 -23.17
N LEU A 25 8.73 -16.13 -22.05
CA LEU A 25 10.04 -16.78 -22.05
C LEU A 25 9.97 -18.15 -22.76
N LEU A 26 8.88 -18.88 -22.61
CA LEU A 26 8.66 -20.14 -23.30
C LEU A 26 8.68 -19.96 -24.83
N GLU A 27 7.94 -18.98 -25.36
CA GLU A 27 7.94 -18.68 -26.80
C GLU A 27 9.34 -18.28 -27.28
N HIS A 28 10.11 -17.56 -26.47
CA HIS A 28 11.50 -17.22 -26.80
C HIS A 28 12.39 -18.46 -26.81
N LEU A 29 12.31 -19.32 -25.79
CA LEU A 29 13.10 -20.55 -25.70
C LEU A 29 12.77 -21.53 -26.83
N ILE A 30 11.47 -21.70 -27.16
CA ILE A 30 11.05 -22.48 -28.32
C ILE A 30 11.63 -21.89 -29.60
N LEU A 31 11.58 -20.56 -29.77
CA LEU A 31 12.15 -19.92 -30.96
C LEU A 31 13.67 -20.12 -31.05
N VAL A 32 14.38 -20.07 -29.92
CA VAL A 32 15.83 -20.34 -29.82
C VAL A 32 16.16 -21.79 -30.17
N ASP A 33 15.42 -22.76 -29.62
CA ASP A 33 15.64 -24.19 -29.91
C ASP A 33 15.42 -24.50 -31.40
N LEU A 34 14.46 -23.82 -32.03
CA LEU A 34 14.19 -23.94 -33.45
C LEU A 34 15.24 -23.26 -34.35
N ILE A 35 16.24 -22.55 -33.80
CA ILE A 35 17.41 -22.07 -34.55
C ILE A 35 18.35 -23.26 -34.81
N GLY A 36 18.12 -23.93 -35.94
CA GLY A 36 18.99 -25.01 -36.42
C GLY A 36 18.46 -26.41 -36.19
N ASN A 37 17.43 -26.57 -35.33
CA ASN A 37 16.73 -27.83 -35.15
C ASN A 37 15.36 -27.80 -35.85
N ARG A 38 14.93 -28.97 -36.34
CA ARG A 38 13.54 -29.22 -36.76
C ARG A 38 12.91 -30.09 -35.69
N ARG A 39 11.88 -29.59 -35.02
CA ARG A 39 11.27 -30.28 -33.88
C ARG A 39 9.76 -30.44 -34.09
N SER A 40 9.21 -31.54 -33.58
CA SER A 40 7.76 -31.74 -33.47
C SER A 40 7.23 -31.12 -32.17
N VAL A 41 5.90 -31.03 -32.03
CA VAL A 41 5.24 -30.58 -30.79
C VAL A 41 5.62 -31.48 -29.61
N VAL A 42 5.62 -32.80 -29.83
CA VAL A 42 5.91 -33.80 -28.80
C VAL A 42 7.32 -33.61 -28.27
N GLU A 43 8.31 -33.51 -29.18
CA GLU A 43 9.71 -33.33 -28.81
C GLU A 43 9.97 -32.02 -28.05
N LEU A 44 9.27 -30.94 -28.39
CA LEU A 44 9.38 -29.66 -27.68
C LEU A 44 8.71 -29.71 -26.30
N ALA A 45 7.59 -30.43 -26.19
CA ALA A 45 6.86 -30.62 -24.94
C ALA A 45 7.65 -31.49 -23.95
N GLU A 46 8.25 -32.57 -24.44
CA GLU A 46 9.10 -33.48 -23.66
C GLU A 46 10.37 -32.78 -23.16
N ASP A 47 11.12 -32.10 -24.04
CA ASP A 47 12.34 -31.37 -23.63
C ASP A 47 12.05 -30.24 -22.66
N GLY A 48 10.95 -29.52 -22.88
CA GLY A 48 10.53 -28.42 -22.02
C GLY A 48 9.86 -28.85 -20.71
N ASN A 49 9.53 -30.14 -20.56
CA ASN A 49 8.67 -30.68 -19.49
C ASN A 49 7.39 -29.83 -19.31
N VAL A 50 6.73 -29.50 -20.42
CA VAL A 50 5.51 -28.68 -20.45
C VAL A 50 4.40 -29.39 -21.23
N PRO A 51 3.12 -29.13 -20.93
CA PRO A 51 2.02 -29.73 -21.69
C PRO A 51 2.07 -29.38 -23.18
N GLU A 52 1.80 -30.34 -24.07
CA GLU A 52 1.78 -30.13 -25.54
C GLU A 52 0.89 -28.95 -25.95
N ARG A 53 -0.24 -28.75 -25.27
CA ARG A 53 -1.15 -27.64 -25.53
C ARG A 53 -0.46 -26.28 -25.40
N LEU A 54 0.41 -26.10 -24.41
CA LEU A 54 1.15 -24.87 -24.19
C LEU A 54 2.16 -24.62 -25.32
N VAL A 55 2.82 -25.69 -25.78
CA VAL A 55 3.74 -25.66 -26.92
C VAL A 55 2.98 -25.32 -28.22
N ILE A 56 1.82 -25.93 -28.45
CA ILE A 56 0.96 -25.63 -29.60
C ILE A 56 0.55 -24.16 -29.58
N GLU A 57 0.11 -23.63 -28.44
CA GLU A 57 -0.24 -22.22 -28.30
C GLU A 57 0.95 -21.31 -28.63
N ALA A 58 2.14 -21.62 -28.10
CA ALA A 58 3.38 -20.89 -28.40
C ALA A 58 3.78 -20.96 -29.89
N LEU A 59 3.67 -22.13 -30.52
CA LEU A 59 3.99 -22.30 -31.95
C LEU A 59 3.00 -21.57 -32.86
N ILE A 60 1.69 -21.66 -32.58
CA ILE A 60 0.65 -20.89 -33.30
C ILE A 60 0.98 -19.41 -33.26
N ASN A 61 1.43 -18.94 -32.11
CA ASN A 61 1.78 -17.56 -31.86
C ASN A 61 3.01 -17.10 -32.64
N LEU A 62 4.08 -17.90 -32.66
CA LEU A 62 5.29 -17.63 -33.44
C LEU A 62 5.06 -17.74 -34.96
N LEU A 63 4.17 -18.65 -35.39
CA LEU A 63 3.73 -18.77 -36.78
C LEU A 63 3.00 -17.51 -37.26
N ARG A 64 2.11 -16.94 -36.44
CA ARG A 64 1.32 -15.74 -36.79
C ARG A 64 2.19 -14.52 -37.13
N VAL A 65 3.38 -14.42 -36.53
CA VAL A 65 4.35 -13.34 -36.80
C VAL A 65 5.47 -13.78 -37.74
N ASN A 66 5.35 -14.97 -38.33
CA ASN A 66 6.29 -15.53 -39.28
C ASN A 66 7.72 -15.70 -38.73
N TRP A 67 7.85 -15.98 -37.43
CA TRP A 67 9.14 -16.31 -36.80
C TRP A 67 9.42 -17.80 -36.81
N VAL A 68 8.38 -18.62 -36.84
CA VAL A 68 8.45 -20.06 -37.07
C VAL A 68 7.71 -20.38 -38.36
N GLU A 69 8.18 -21.40 -39.08
CA GLU A 69 7.47 -22.02 -40.19
C GLU A 69 7.20 -23.50 -39.91
N VAL A 70 6.18 -24.04 -40.58
CA VAL A 70 5.77 -25.44 -40.45
C VAL A 70 6.04 -26.19 -41.76
N ARG A 71 6.58 -27.40 -41.66
CA ARG A 71 6.85 -28.28 -42.79
C ARG A 71 6.26 -29.66 -42.51
N SER A 72 5.40 -30.12 -43.41
CA SER A 72 4.92 -31.51 -43.41
C SER A 72 5.97 -32.40 -44.07
N THR A 73 6.40 -33.44 -43.37
CA THR A 73 7.35 -34.45 -43.88
C THR A 73 6.75 -35.85 -43.72
N SER A 74 7.40 -36.87 -44.27
CA SER A 74 7.02 -38.28 -44.06
C SER A 74 7.11 -38.73 -42.59
N GLN A 75 7.83 -37.98 -41.74
CA GLN A 75 8.01 -38.25 -40.32
C GLN A 75 7.05 -37.43 -39.43
N GLY A 76 6.17 -36.62 -40.03
CA GLY A 76 5.19 -35.80 -39.31
C GLY A 76 5.34 -34.30 -39.57
N ILE A 77 4.67 -33.51 -38.73
CA ILE A 77 4.69 -32.04 -38.78
C ILE A 77 5.87 -31.54 -37.95
N LEU A 78 6.81 -30.86 -38.60
CA LEU A 78 7.98 -30.29 -37.97
C LEU A 78 7.97 -28.76 -38.09
N TYR A 79 8.50 -28.11 -37.07
CA TYR A 79 8.63 -26.65 -36.97
C TYR A 79 10.11 -26.26 -37.05
N THR A 80 10.38 -25.08 -37.60
CA THR A 80 11.74 -24.50 -37.63
C THR A 80 11.68 -22.98 -37.66
N ALA A 81 12.72 -22.31 -37.16
CA ALA A 81 12.77 -20.84 -37.17
C ALA A 81 12.98 -20.31 -38.59
N THR A 82 12.27 -19.25 -38.96
CA THR A 82 12.53 -18.51 -40.19
C THR A 82 13.78 -17.64 -40.04
N ALA A 83 14.31 -17.09 -41.14
CA ALA A 83 15.42 -16.12 -41.05
C ALA A 83 15.07 -14.88 -40.21
N ALA A 84 13.79 -14.48 -40.16
CA ALA A 84 13.32 -13.43 -39.29
C ALA A 84 13.28 -13.89 -37.82
N GLY A 85 12.76 -15.08 -37.55
CA GLY A 85 12.74 -15.67 -36.21
C GLY A 85 14.14 -15.87 -35.63
N ALA A 86 15.09 -16.36 -36.43
CA ALA A 86 16.48 -16.54 -36.01
C ALA A 86 17.14 -15.21 -35.59
N ARG A 87 16.86 -14.10 -36.31
CA ARG A 87 17.32 -12.77 -35.88
C ARG A 87 16.72 -12.38 -34.52
N ARG A 88 15.42 -12.62 -34.33
CA ARG A 88 14.71 -12.23 -33.10
C ARG A 88 15.12 -13.06 -31.90
N ALA A 89 15.35 -14.35 -32.05
CA ALA A 89 15.77 -15.18 -30.93
C ALA A 89 17.18 -14.86 -30.42
N SER A 90 18.03 -14.18 -31.21
CA SER A 90 19.33 -13.65 -30.74
C SER A 90 19.23 -12.40 -29.86
N GLU A 91 18.04 -11.80 -29.75
CA GLU A 91 17.80 -10.66 -28.87
C GLU A 91 17.65 -11.13 -27.40
N GLY A 92 17.94 -10.26 -26.43
CA GLY A 92 17.83 -10.61 -25.01
C GLY A 92 16.40 -10.87 -24.54
N ASP A 93 15.42 -10.22 -25.18
CA ASP A 93 13.99 -10.45 -25.03
C ASP A 93 13.35 -10.29 -26.42
N LEU A 94 12.33 -11.09 -26.75
CA LEU A 94 11.59 -10.91 -28.00
C LEU A 94 10.87 -9.55 -28.04
N PRO A 95 10.92 -8.83 -29.16
CA PRO A 95 10.37 -7.48 -29.24
C PRO A 95 8.85 -7.52 -29.12
N ALA A 96 8.33 -6.81 -28.11
CA ALA A 96 6.89 -6.68 -27.94
C ALA A 96 6.28 -5.82 -29.05
N GLU A 97 5.23 -6.31 -29.69
CA GLU A 97 4.44 -5.53 -30.64
C GLU A 97 3.31 -4.82 -29.90
N LEU A 98 3.64 -3.68 -29.29
CA LEU A 98 2.70 -2.87 -28.53
C LEU A 98 2.18 -1.71 -29.37
N ARG A 99 0.86 -1.55 -29.38
CA ARG A 99 0.15 -0.40 -29.94
C ARG A 99 -0.38 0.46 -28.80
N ALA A 100 -0.48 1.76 -29.03
CA ALA A 100 -1.13 2.67 -28.10
C ALA A 100 -2.61 2.82 -28.46
N ARG A 101 -3.46 2.90 -27.44
CA ARG A 101 -4.88 3.28 -27.58
C ARG A 101 -5.24 4.19 -26.42
N SER A 102 -6.00 5.24 -26.71
CA SER A 102 -6.62 6.06 -25.66
C SER A 102 -7.92 5.42 -25.21
N LYS A 103 -8.10 5.31 -23.89
CA LYS A 103 -9.34 4.92 -23.22
C LYS A 103 -9.85 6.09 -22.38
N TRP A 104 -11.09 6.01 -21.96
CA TRP A 104 -11.66 6.94 -20.99
C TRP A 104 -12.54 6.20 -19.99
N ILE A 105 -12.67 6.76 -18.79
CA ILE A 105 -13.55 6.29 -17.72
C ILE A 105 -14.22 7.51 -17.06
N SER A 106 -15.43 7.33 -16.54
CA SER A 106 -16.10 8.32 -15.70
C SER A 106 -15.84 7.98 -14.23
N LEU A 107 -15.25 8.94 -13.50
CA LEU A 107 -15.02 8.85 -12.06
C LEU A 107 -15.82 9.93 -11.34
N CYS A 108 -16.02 9.75 -10.04
CA CYS A 108 -16.61 10.72 -9.14
C CYS A 108 -15.61 11.02 -8.02
N LEU A 109 -15.38 12.30 -7.74
CA LEU A 109 -14.71 12.73 -6.50
C LEU A 109 -15.82 13.03 -5.49
N ASP A 110 -15.84 12.36 -4.35
CA ASP A 110 -16.75 12.74 -3.27
C ASP A 110 -16.31 14.07 -2.66
N ARG A 111 -17.27 14.88 -2.23
CA ARG A 111 -17.01 16.23 -1.70
C ARG A 111 -17.00 16.27 -0.17
N LEU A 112 -16.94 15.13 0.49
CA LEU A 112 -16.80 15.02 1.94
C LEU A 112 -15.33 14.77 2.31
N THR A 113 -14.71 13.74 1.72
CA THR A 113 -13.35 13.29 2.05
C THR A 113 -12.36 13.41 0.88
N GLY A 114 -12.85 13.39 -0.35
CA GLY A 114 -12.01 13.56 -1.55
C GLY A 114 -11.51 12.24 -2.11
N ASP A 115 -12.20 11.15 -1.78
CA ASP A 115 -12.09 9.85 -2.41
C ASP A 115 -12.51 9.93 -3.88
N TRP A 116 -11.74 9.24 -4.71
CA TRP A 116 -12.14 8.94 -6.06
C TRP A 116 -12.86 7.60 -6.12
N LEU A 117 -14.03 7.60 -6.77
CA LEU A 117 -14.92 6.46 -6.92
C LEU A 117 -15.26 6.27 -8.40
N ARG A 118 -15.54 5.05 -8.85
CA ARG A 118 -16.06 4.84 -10.21
C ARG A 118 -17.52 5.27 -10.27
N SER A 119 -17.91 5.99 -11.31
CA SER A 119 -19.33 6.35 -11.47
C SER A 119 -20.24 5.14 -11.59
N ASP A 120 -19.74 4.05 -12.17
CA ASP A 120 -20.53 2.83 -12.43
C ASP A 120 -20.73 1.98 -11.16
N ASP A 121 -19.94 2.26 -10.11
CA ASP A 121 -20.10 1.65 -8.79
C ASP A 121 -21.04 2.49 -7.88
N LEU A 122 -21.54 3.63 -8.35
CA LEU A 122 -22.40 4.57 -7.61
C LEU A 122 -23.81 4.65 -8.21
N ASP A 123 -24.79 4.89 -7.35
CA ASP A 123 -26.14 5.27 -7.75
C ASP A 123 -26.24 6.80 -7.83
N LEU A 124 -26.01 7.35 -9.03
CA LEU A 124 -25.92 8.79 -9.25
C LEU A 124 -27.28 9.42 -9.54
N VAL A 125 -27.59 10.51 -8.83
CA VAL A 125 -28.79 11.33 -8.99
C VAL A 125 -28.37 12.77 -9.29
N HIS A 126 -28.96 13.40 -10.30
CA HIS A 126 -28.71 14.82 -10.61
C HIS A 126 -29.61 15.73 -9.78
N GLU A 127 -29.21 17.00 -9.62
CA GLU A 127 -29.94 17.98 -8.80
C GLU A 127 -31.41 18.13 -9.23
N SER A 128 -31.70 18.06 -10.53
CA SER A 128 -33.08 18.10 -11.07
C SER A 128 -33.94 16.91 -10.67
N ASP A 129 -33.31 15.80 -10.30
CA ASP A 129 -33.95 14.51 -10.06
C ASP A 129 -33.99 14.16 -8.56
N LEU A 130 -33.51 15.06 -7.70
CA LEU A 130 -33.56 14.90 -6.25
C LEU A 130 -35.01 14.94 -5.75
N PRO A 131 -35.39 14.01 -4.85
CA PRO A 131 -36.64 14.13 -4.10
C PRO A 131 -36.73 15.44 -3.32
N LEU A 132 -37.94 15.95 -3.12
CA LEU A 132 -38.19 17.19 -2.35
C LEU A 132 -37.74 17.09 -0.89
N ASP A 133 -37.73 15.87 -0.34
CA ASP A 133 -37.32 15.51 1.02
C ASP A 133 -35.91 14.89 1.08
N ALA A 134 -35.11 15.05 0.03
CA ALA A 134 -33.76 14.51 -0.03
C ALA A 134 -32.85 15.13 1.05
N VAL A 135 -32.26 14.28 1.90
CA VAL A 135 -31.21 14.70 2.84
C VAL A 135 -29.86 14.73 2.13
N CYS A 136 -29.49 15.93 1.66
CA CYS A 136 -28.22 16.17 1.00
C CYS A 136 -27.15 16.56 2.01
N LEU A 137 -26.02 15.85 1.99
CA LEU A 137 -24.88 16.21 2.83
C LEU A 137 -24.20 17.48 2.33
N SER A 138 -23.70 18.28 3.26
CA SER A 138 -22.99 19.52 2.93
C SER A 138 -21.59 19.21 2.42
N PRO A 139 -21.17 19.76 1.26
CA PRO A 139 -19.83 19.53 0.75
C PRO A 139 -18.78 20.31 1.57
N GLU A 140 -17.71 19.66 1.96
CA GLU A 140 -16.55 20.28 2.62
C GLU A 140 -15.44 20.57 1.62
N ILE A 141 -15.35 19.77 0.57
CA ILE A 141 -14.33 19.91 -0.47
C ILE A 141 -14.87 20.75 -1.64
N GLY A 142 -14.24 21.91 -1.81
CA GLY A 142 -14.53 22.86 -2.89
C GLY A 142 -13.61 22.75 -4.10
N SER A 143 -12.45 22.09 -3.97
CA SER A 143 -11.44 21.95 -5.04
C SER A 143 -11.17 20.48 -5.36
N ILE A 144 -10.71 20.21 -6.57
CA ILE A 144 -10.46 18.84 -7.06
C ILE A 144 -8.96 18.60 -7.10
N ASP A 145 -8.48 17.58 -6.40
CA ASP A 145 -7.11 17.08 -6.56
C ASP A 145 -7.04 16.04 -7.69
N LEU A 146 -6.52 16.46 -8.84
CA LEU A 146 -6.34 15.62 -10.02
C LEU A 146 -5.09 14.72 -9.94
N ASN A 147 -4.21 14.95 -8.98
CA ASN A 147 -2.98 14.18 -8.81
C ASN A 147 -3.12 13.12 -7.71
N ASN A 148 -4.30 12.51 -7.56
CA ASN A 148 -4.56 11.49 -6.55
C ASN A 148 -4.04 10.10 -6.98
N SER A 149 -3.42 9.38 -6.05
CA SER A 149 -2.84 8.05 -6.29
C SER A 149 -3.90 6.97 -6.56
N SER A 150 -5.08 7.10 -5.97
CA SER A 150 -6.21 6.17 -6.13
C SER A 150 -6.76 6.16 -7.55
N ILE A 151 -6.71 7.28 -8.29
CA ILE A 151 -7.22 7.35 -9.68
C ILE A 151 -6.63 6.22 -10.54
N ARG A 152 -5.34 5.90 -10.36
CA ARG A 152 -4.67 4.82 -11.09
C ARG A 152 -5.27 3.45 -10.79
N SER A 153 -5.63 3.14 -9.55
CA SER A 153 -6.24 1.84 -9.19
C SER A 153 -7.65 1.72 -9.77
N LEU A 154 -8.35 2.83 -9.97
CA LEU A 154 -9.71 2.85 -10.52
C LEU A 154 -9.80 2.64 -12.04
N LEU A 155 -8.73 2.89 -12.80
CA LEU A 155 -8.75 2.72 -14.26
C LEU A 155 -9.02 1.27 -14.69
N TYR A 156 -9.82 1.08 -15.75
CA TYR A 156 -10.03 -0.24 -16.35
C TYR A 156 -8.87 -0.61 -17.29
N LEU A 157 -8.15 -1.67 -16.94
CA LEU A 157 -7.09 -2.27 -17.75
C LEU A 157 -7.44 -3.74 -18.01
N ASP A 158 -7.45 -4.14 -19.28
CA ASP A 158 -7.59 -5.55 -19.65
C ASP A 158 -6.29 -6.31 -19.34
N GLN A 159 -6.32 -7.65 -19.30
CA GLN A 159 -5.16 -8.48 -18.92
C GLN A 159 -3.88 -8.22 -19.74
N LEU A 160 -4.04 -7.83 -21.01
CA LEU A 160 -2.92 -7.55 -21.93
C LEU A 160 -2.60 -6.06 -22.05
N GLU A 161 -3.30 -5.21 -21.31
CA GLU A 161 -3.07 -3.77 -21.31
C GLU A 161 -2.05 -3.37 -20.25
N SER A 162 -1.38 -2.26 -20.50
CA SER A 162 -0.56 -1.60 -19.49
C SER A 162 -0.73 -0.11 -19.62
N LEU A 163 -0.87 0.56 -18.48
CA LEU A 163 -1.00 2.01 -18.44
C LEU A 163 0.31 2.64 -18.90
N GLN A 164 0.24 3.49 -19.91
CA GLN A 164 1.40 4.25 -20.35
C GLN A 164 1.80 5.28 -19.28
N PRO A 165 3.11 5.57 -19.14
CA PRO A 165 3.60 6.59 -18.22
C PRO A 165 3.38 8.00 -18.78
N SER A 166 2.13 8.34 -19.10
CA SER A 166 1.67 9.64 -19.59
C SER A 166 0.77 10.33 -18.57
N GLU A 167 0.61 11.64 -18.70
CA GLU A 167 -0.35 12.39 -17.89
C GLU A 167 -1.79 11.96 -18.22
N LEU A 168 -2.62 11.90 -17.18
CA LEU A 168 -4.05 11.69 -17.30
C LEU A 168 -4.71 13.00 -17.77
N ARG A 169 -5.71 12.89 -18.65
CA ARG A 169 -6.40 14.05 -19.22
C ARG A 169 -7.84 14.11 -18.74
N PHE A 170 -8.18 15.18 -18.05
CA PHE A 170 -9.46 15.33 -17.37
C PHE A 170 -10.42 16.21 -18.16
N ARG A 171 -11.71 15.82 -18.20
CA ARG A 171 -12.81 16.67 -18.66
C ARG A 171 -13.87 16.69 -17.56
N PHE A 172 -14.05 17.86 -16.97
CA PHE A 172 -15.01 18.06 -15.90
C PHE A 172 -16.45 17.94 -16.42
N SER A 173 -17.31 17.35 -15.61
CA SER A 173 -18.73 17.27 -15.88
C SER A 173 -19.54 17.83 -14.72
N THR A 174 -20.85 17.62 -14.80
CA THR A 174 -21.89 18.13 -13.91
C THR A 174 -21.69 17.73 -12.44
N LEU A 175 -22.20 18.58 -11.54
CA LEU A 175 -22.49 18.20 -10.16
C LEU A 175 -23.56 17.09 -10.13
N ALA A 176 -23.38 16.15 -9.23
CA ALA A 176 -24.33 15.07 -8.98
C ALA A 176 -24.28 14.68 -7.50
N PHE A 177 -25.18 13.79 -7.10
CA PHE A 177 -25.22 13.18 -5.79
C PHE A 177 -25.12 11.67 -5.91
N ALA A 178 -24.35 11.02 -5.05
CA ALA A 178 -24.41 9.58 -4.87
C ALA A 178 -25.46 9.25 -3.80
N ARG A 179 -26.48 8.49 -4.17
CA ARG A 179 -27.56 8.06 -3.29
C ARG A 179 -27.11 6.85 -2.48
N VAL A 180 -27.11 6.98 -1.16
CA VAL A 180 -26.60 5.97 -0.22
C VAL A 180 -27.68 5.61 0.78
N GLY A 181 -27.80 4.31 1.04
CA GLY A 181 -28.78 3.77 1.98
C GLY A 181 -28.12 3.17 3.20
N LEU A 182 -28.69 3.34 4.39
CA LEU A 182 -28.20 2.69 5.61
C LEU A 182 -29.35 1.92 6.29
N GLU A 183 -29.12 0.63 6.52
CA GLU A 183 -29.96 -0.19 7.40
C GLU A 183 -29.31 -0.24 8.79
N PHE A 184 -30.10 -0.01 9.86
CA PHE A 184 -29.73 0.03 11.28
C PHE A 184 -28.28 -0.39 11.62
N GLU A 185 -27.46 0.56 12.08
CA GLU A 185 -26.07 0.38 12.56
C GLU A 185 -25.08 -0.34 11.62
N ASN A 186 -25.43 -0.55 10.34
CA ASN A 186 -24.56 -1.25 9.39
C ASN A 186 -23.87 -0.33 8.36
N ASP A 187 -22.80 -0.85 7.78
CA ASP A 187 -21.98 -0.28 6.69
C ASP A 187 -22.86 0.34 5.58
N PRO A 188 -22.55 1.56 5.08
CA PRO A 188 -23.42 2.23 4.11
C PRO A 188 -23.62 1.41 2.84
N GLN A 189 -24.88 1.02 2.59
CA GLN A 189 -25.29 0.30 1.39
C GLN A 189 -25.14 1.22 0.17
N ALA A 190 -24.61 0.66 -0.92
CA ALA A 190 -24.26 1.35 -2.17
C ALA A 190 -22.95 2.14 -2.17
N LEU A 191 -22.23 2.27 -1.04
CA LEU A 191 -20.83 2.68 -1.11
C LEU A 191 -19.94 1.51 -1.58
N PRO A 192 -18.97 1.77 -2.48
CA PRO A 192 -17.98 0.77 -2.84
C PRO A 192 -17.15 0.24 -1.66
N PRO A 193 -16.79 -1.06 -1.63
CA PRO A 193 -16.00 -1.63 -0.54
C PRO A 193 -14.56 -1.06 -0.49
N TYR A 194 -14.12 -0.41 -1.56
CA TYR A 194 -12.82 0.26 -1.64
C TYR A 194 -12.87 1.74 -1.24
N CYS A 195 -14.02 2.30 -0.86
CA CYS A 195 -14.10 3.61 -0.21
C CYS A 195 -13.19 3.63 1.02
N SER A 196 -12.65 4.80 1.30
CA SER A 196 -11.90 5.08 2.51
C SER A 196 -12.74 4.78 3.75
N LEU A 197 -12.05 4.46 4.84
CA LEU A 197 -12.69 4.29 6.13
C LEU A 197 -13.26 5.63 6.61
N GLU A 198 -12.60 6.74 6.25
CA GLU A 198 -13.10 8.07 6.53
C GLU A 198 -14.46 8.34 5.88
N LEU A 199 -14.62 8.10 4.57
CA LEU A 199 -15.87 8.36 3.88
C LEU A 199 -17.02 7.55 4.48
N ARG A 200 -16.79 6.26 4.77
CA ARG A 200 -17.78 5.42 5.45
C ARG A 200 -18.14 5.96 6.83
N SER A 201 -17.13 6.31 7.63
CA SER A 201 -17.32 6.85 8.98
C SER A 201 -18.11 8.18 8.96
N ARG A 202 -17.81 9.08 8.02
CA ARG A 202 -18.51 10.36 7.86
C ARG A 202 -19.98 10.14 7.48
N VAL A 203 -20.25 9.27 6.52
CA VAL A 203 -21.62 8.96 6.10
C VAL A 203 -22.44 8.35 7.23
N SER A 204 -21.86 7.41 8.00
CA SER A 204 -22.53 6.82 9.16
C SER A 204 -22.81 7.84 10.27
N LEU A 205 -21.88 8.77 10.51
CA LEU A 205 -22.06 9.85 11.48
C LEU A 205 -23.22 10.77 11.09
N GLU A 206 -23.22 11.27 9.85
CA GLU A 206 -24.28 12.15 9.34
C GLU A 206 -25.65 11.45 9.30
N ALA A 207 -25.66 10.14 9.07
CA ALA A 207 -26.89 9.36 9.13
C ALA A 207 -27.52 9.33 10.52
N SER A 208 -26.77 9.54 11.60
CA SER A 208 -27.32 9.46 12.96
C SER A 208 -28.49 10.41 13.20
N ASP A 209 -28.45 11.60 12.59
CA ASP A 209 -29.48 12.65 12.69
C ASP A 209 -30.64 12.53 11.68
N VAL A 210 -30.59 11.52 10.81
CA VAL A 210 -31.58 11.33 9.74
C VAL A 210 -32.72 10.40 10.20
N PRO A 211 -34.00 10.79 10.03
CA PRO A 211 -35.13 9.93 10.34
C PRO A 211 -35.23 8.75 9.37
N ASP A 212 -35.73 7.63 9.87
CA ASP A 212 -35.98 6.45 9.03
C ASP A 212 -37.08 6.71 7.99
N THR A 213 -36.82 6.31 6.75
CA THR A 213 -37.81 6.31 5.67
C THR A 213 -38.57 4.96 5.65
N PRO A 214 -39.91 4.94 5.55
CA PRO A 214 -40.68 3.72 5.35
C PRO A 214 -40.29 3.08 4.01
N SER A 215 -39.75 1.86 4.03
CA SER A 215 -39.06 1.29 2.87
C SER A 215 -40.01 1.02 1.69
N GLU A 216 -39.86 1.74 0.59
CA GLU A 216 -39.93 1.06 -0.71
C GLU A 216 -38.68 0.21 -0.85
N LYS A 217 -38.80 -0.99 -1.42
CA LYS A 217 -37.69 -1.96 -1.56
C LYS A 217 -36.53 -1.33 -2.32
N TRP A 218 -35.59 -0.75 -1.58
CA TRP A 218 -34.32 -0.31 -2.10
C TRP A 218 -33.50 -1.53 -2.45
N ASN A 219 -33.27 -1.75 -3.74
CA ASN A 219 -32.60 -2.95 -4.23
C ASN A 219 -31.47 -2.54 -5.16
N THR A 220 -30.50 -1.79 -4.65
CA THR A 220 -29.24 -1.64 -5.37
C THR A 220 -28.43 -2.90 -5.10
N LYS A 221 -28.26 -3.73 -6.14
CA LYS A 221 -27.13 -4.65 -6.20
C LYS A 221 -26.00 -3.92 -6.89
N PRO A 222 -25.12 -3.21 -6.17
CA PRO A 222 -23.94 -2.63 -6.80
C PRO A 222 -23.10 -3.76 -7.41
N LYS A 223 -22.76 -3.61 -8.69
CA LYS A 223 -21.81 -4.50 -9.38
C LYS A 223 -20.40 -4.01 -9.09
N TYR A 224 -19.90 -4.25 -7.89
CA TYR A 224 -18.53 -3.85 -7.57
C TYR A 224 -17.51 -4.63 -8.40
N PHE A 225 -16.66 -3.91 -9.12
CA PHE A 225 -15.53 -4.52 -9.83
C PHE A 225 -14.28 -4.70 -8.95
N SER A 226 -14.24 -4.07 -7.77
CA SER A 226 -13.11 -4.16 -6.85
C SER A 226 -13.11 -5.45 -6.05
N ARG A 227 -11.93 -6.03 -5.85
CA ARG A 227 -11.73 -7.17 -4.95
C ARG A 227 -11.35 -6.67 -3.56
N GLU A 228 -11.86 -7.35 -2.55
CA GLU A 228 -11.39 -7.21 -1.18
C GLU A 228 -9.91 -7.62 -1.10
N ILE A 229 -9.10 -6.87 -0.36
CA ILE A 229 -7.68 -7.18 -0.15
C ILE A 229 -7.59 -8.22 0.98
N ARG A 230 -6.85 -9.30 0.74
CA ARG A 230 -6.67 -10.38 1.71
C ARG A 230 -5.23 -10.85 1.77
N ASP A 231 -4.80 -11.23 2.97
CA ASP A 231 -3.52 -11.90 3.26
C ASP A 231 -3.67 -12.70 4.56
N ASP A 232 -2.69 -13.53 4.87
CA ASP A 232 -2.58 -14.14 6.19
C ASP A 232 -1.59 -13.32 7.03
N LEU A 233 -1.93 -12.96 8.25
CA LEU A 233 -1.02 -12.33 9.20
C LEU A 233 -0.81 -13.25 10.41
N ASP A 234 0.41 -13.77 10.51
CA ASP A 234 0.90 -14.54 11.66
C ASP A 234 2.07 -13.80 12.32
N ALA A 235 2.53 -14.30 13.46
CA ALA A 235 3.61 -13.70 14.23
C ALA A 235 4.94 -13.58 13.45
N SER A 236 5.17 -14.36 12.39
CA SER A 236 6.38 -14.25 11.55
C SER A 236 6.32 -13.09 10.55
N LYS A 237 5.12 -12.59 10.27
CA LYS A 237 4.86 -11.43 9.40
C LYS A 237 4.73 -10.13 10.18
N ILE A 238 4.81 -10.15 11.52
CA ILE A 238 4.84 -8.98 12.38
C ILE A 238 6.29 -8.79 12.84
N VAL A 239 6.90 -7.69 12.43
CA VAL A 239 8.30 -7.34 12.71
C VAL A 239 8.30 -6.36 13.86
N VAL A 240 8.96 -6.73 14.96
CA VAL A 240 8.98 -5.94 16.20
C VAL A 240 10.42 -5.74 16.66
N GLY A 241 10.78 -4.49 16.97
CA GLY A 241 12.11 -4.12 17.44
C GLY A 241 13.10 -3.78 16.32
N GLY A 242 14.02 -2.88 16.61
CA GLY A 242 14.94 -2.34 15.62
C GLY A 242 15.82 -3.39 14.95
N GLU A 243 16.42 -4.33 15.70
CA GLU A 243 17.28 -5.37 15.12
C GLU A 243 16.56 -6.21 14.05
N GLU A 244 15.31 -6.60 14.30
CA GLU A 244 14.51 -7.35 13.34
C GLU A 244 14.14 -6.53 12.10
N HIS A 245 13.98 -5.21 12.24
CA HIS A 245 13.82 -4.31 11.09
C HIS A 245 15.12 -4.19 10.27
N PHE A 246 16.28 -4.15 10.92
CA PHE A 246 17.56 -4.17 10.21
C PHE A 246 17.72 -5.48 9.45
N ALA A 247 17.43 -6.62 10.11
CA ALA A 247 17.42 -7.94 9.49
C ALA A 247 16.43 -8.02 8.32
N LEU A 248 15.25 -7.40 8.43
CA LEU A 248 14.27 -7.32 7.34
C LEU A 248 14.85 -6.61 6.10
N VAL A 249 15.54 -5.47 6.27
CA VAL A 249 16.18 -4.75 5.16
C VAL A 249 17.28 -5.61 4.53
N GLN A 250 18.11 -6.27 5.34
CA GLN A 250 19.14 -7.18 4.84
C GLN A 250 18.54 -8.36 4.06
N ARG A 251 17.49 -9.00 4.59
CA ARG A 251 16.76 -10.09 3.93
C ARG A 251 16.16 -9.64 2.60
N ALA A 252 15.59 -8.44 2.53
CA ALA A 252 15.04 -7.89 1.29
C ALA A 252 16.13 -7.67 0.24
N LEU A 253 17.25 -7.03 0.61
CA LEU A 253 18.41 -6.84 -0.26
C LEU A 253 19.00 -8.17 -0.73
N GLU A 254 19.03 -9.17 0.16
CA GLU A 254 19.53 -10.50 -0.15
C GLU A 254 18.64 -11.26 -1.13
N ASN A 255 17.33 -11.30 -0.87
CA ASN A 255 16.39 -12.20 -1.55
C ASN A 255 15.69 -11.59 -2.76
N ALA A 256 15.80 -10.28 -2.98
CA ALA A 256 15.23 -9.65 -4.17
C ALA A 256 15.73 -10.29 -5.47
N LYS A 257 14.81 -10.42 -6.43
CA LYS A 257 15.04 -10.97 -7.76
C LYS A 257 15.51 -9.90 -8.73
N SER A 258 14.95 -8.70 -8.67
CA SER A 258 15.32 -7.61 -9.58
C SER A 258 15.35 -6.23 -8.94
N ILE A 259 14.53 -5.96 -7.91
CA ILE A 259 14.44 -4.63 -7.31
C ILE A 259 14.11 -4.67 -5.82
N VAL A 260 14.68 -3.70 -5.09
CA VAL A 260 14.26 -3.29 -3.75
C VAL A 260 13.95 -1.80 -3.78
N ILE A 261 12.79 -1.42 -3.24
CA ILE A 261 12.34 -0.04 -3.07
C ILE A 261 12.24 0.20 -1.57
N ILE A 262 12.98 1.17 -1.06
CA ILE A 262 12.97 1.54 0.36
C ILE A 262 12.53 2.99 0.45
N HIS A 263 11.42 3.24 1.12
CA HIS A 263 10.93 4.57 1.48
C HIS A 263 11.03 4.76 2.99
N SER A 264 11.55 5.90 3.43
CA SER A 264 11.54 6.33 4.83
C SER A 264 11.17 7.80 4.93
N CYS A 265 10.65 8.24 6.07
CA CYS A 265 10.38 9.67 6.28
C CYS A 265 11.69 10.44 6.20
N PHE A 266 12.67 10.04 7.00
CA PHE A 266 13.99 10.66 7.07
C PHE A 266 15.08 9.73 6.53
N ILE A 267 16.27 10.29 6.31
CA ILE A 267 17.47 9.57 5.89
C ILE A 267 18.68 10.01 6.73
N SER A 268 19.59 9.08 7.01
CA SER A 268 20.85 9.34 7.70
C SER A 268 22.03 8.74 6.93
N ALA A 269 23.12 9.50 6.84
CA ALA A 269 24.41 9.05 6.36
C ALA A 269 24.96 7.90 7.22
N VAL A 270 24.76 7.93 8.54
CA VAL A 270 25.17 6.83 9.45
C VAL A 270 24.48 5.52 9.08
N THR A 271 23.14 5.53 8.98
CA THR A 271 22.36 4.34 8.63
C THR A 271 22.67 3.85 7.21
N VAL A 272 22.78 4.77 6.25
CA VAL A 272 23.15 4.43 4.86
C VAL A 272 24.55 3.83 4.79
N ARG A 273 25.52 4.38 5.53
CA ARG A 273 26.89 3.83 5.63
C ARG A 273 26.88 2.40 6.14
N ARG A 274 26.09 2.13 7.19
CA ARG A 274 25.90 0.77 7.75
C ARG A 274 25.34 -0.21 6.72
N LEU A 275 24.47 0.24 5.82
CA LEU A 275 23.86 -0.58 4.75
C LEU A 275 24.70 -0.70 3.47
N LEU A 276 25.79 0.07 3.31
CA LEU A 276 26.64 0.03 2.11
C LEU A 276 27.09 -1.39 1.72
N PRO A 277 27.53 -2.27 2.64
CA PRO A 277 27.94 -3.63 2.29
C PRO A 277 26.80 -4.43 1.65
N ASP A 278 25.57 -4.26 2.12
CA ASP A 278 24.41 -4.99 1.63
C ASP A 278 23.89 -4.42 0.30
N PHE A 279 23.94 -3.09 0.14
CA PHE A 279 23.72 -2.43 -1.15
C PHE A 279 24.71 -2.89 -2.23
N GLU A 280 25.99 -2.98 -1.88
CA GLU A 280 27.05 -3.45 -2.78
C GLU A 280 26.83 -4.92 -3.19
N LYS A 281 26.47 -5.80 -2.23
CA LYS A 281 26.12 -7.21 -2.53
C LYS A 281 24.91 -7.31 -3.45
N ALA A 282 23.85 -6.54 -3.20
CA ALA A 282 22.66 -6.52 -4.05
C ALA A 282 22.97 -6.03 -5.46
N ALA A 283 23.73 -4.94 -5.59
CA ALA A 283 24.09 -4.39 -6.89
C ALA A 283 24.98 -5.33 -7.73
N ARG A 284 25.90 -6.07 -7.11
CA ARG A 284 26.71 -7.12 -7.79
C ARG A 284 25.84 -8.25 -8.35
N ARG A 285 24.74 -8.59 -7.68
CA ARG A 285 23.70 -9.50 -8.19
C ARG A 285 22.78 -8.88 -9.24
N LYS A 286 23.09 -7.67 -9.71
CA LYS A 286 22.30 -6.87 -10.65
C LYS A 286 20.93 -6.45 -10.11
N ILE A 287 20.72 -6.49 -8.80
CA ILE A 287 19.52 -5.95 -8.15
C ILE A 287 19.59 -4.43 -8.16
N ARG A 288 18.46 -3.78 -8.44
CA ARG A 288 18.31 -2.33 -8.36
C ARG A 288 17.77 -1.96 -6.98
N VAL A 289 18.32 -0.91 -6.38
CA VAL A 289 17.92 -0.42 -5.06
C VAL A 289 17.50 1.04 -5.21
N GLU A 290 16.22 1.32 -5.04
CA GLU A 290 15.68 2.68 -5.03
C GLU A 290 15.49 3.12 -3.58
N LEU A 291 16.17 4.20 -3.20
CA LEU A 291 16.06 4.83 -1.89
C LEU A 291 15.21 6.09 -2.05
N LEU A 292 14.05 6.13 -1.42
CA LEU A 292 13.10 7.24 -1.44
C LEU A 292 12.98 7.83 -0.03
N TRP A 293 12.68 9.11 0.04
CA TRP A 293 12.66 9.86 1.28
C TRP A 293 11.51 10.86 1.34
N GLY A 294 11.06 11.13 2.56
CA GLY A 294 9.90 11.96 2.90
C GLY A 294 10.26 13.41 3.14
N LEU A 295 10.81 13.70 4.30
CA LEU A 295 11.08 15.05 4.79
C LEU A 295 12.58 15.28 4.95
N ASP A 296 12.97 16.54 4.81
CA ASP A 296 14.37 16.97 4.93
C ASP A 296 14.84 17.11 6.39
N SER A 297 13.91 17.33 7.32
CA SER A 297 14.23 17.57 8.73
C SER A 297 13.09 17.11 9.63
N ASP A 298 13.42 16.53 10.76
CA ASP A 298 12.48 16.20 11.82
C ASP A 298 12.33 17.43 12.74
N PRO A 299 11.12 18.00 12.91
CA PRO A 299 10.91 19.13 13.81
C PRO A 299 11.13 18.76 15.29
N GLU A 300 11.06 17.48 15.65
CA GLU A 300 11.30 17.00 17.03
C GLU A 300 12.77 16.70 17.30
N ASP A 301 13.65 16.82 16.31
CA ASP A 301 15.09 16.59 16.48
C ASP A 301 15.82 17.89 16.86
N LEU A 302 16.58 17.82 17.96
CA LEU A 302 17.36 18.95 18.46
C LEU A 302 18.66 19.12 17.67
N ASP A 303 19.17 18.03 17.10
CA ASP A 303 20.28 18.08 16.15
C ASP A 303 19.72 18.30 14.74
N LYS A 304 20.17 19.36 14.08
CA LYS A 304 19.76 19.63 12.69
C LYS A 304 20.21 18.46 11.81
N ASN A 305 19.25 17.61 11.42
CA ASN A 305 19.43 16.41 10.61
C ASN A 305 20.54 16.50 9.55
N GLU A 306 21.21 15.36 9.35
CA GLU A 306 22.14 15.14 8.26
C GLU A 306 21.48 15.44 6.91
N LYS A 307 22.20 16.14 6.04
CA LYS A 307 21.63 16.61 4.79
C LYS A 307 21.62 15.47 3.78
N ILE A 308 20.68 15.49 2.84
CA ILE A 308 20.71 14.64 1.63
C ILE A 308 22.10 14.58 0.99
N LYS A 309 22.85 15.70 1.05
CA LYS A 309 24.23 15.80 0.57
C LYS A 309 25.18 14.80 1.24
N ASP A 310 25.02 14.54 2.53
CA ASP A 310 25.87 13.65 3.31
C ASP A 310 25.56 12.19 2.93
N VAL A 311 24.28 11.84 2.83
CA VAL A 311 23.84 10.54 2.28
C VAL A 311 24.37 10.32 0.86
N LEU A 312 24.27 11.32 -0.01
CA LEU A 312 24.83 11.25 -1.36
C LEU A 312 26.35 11.10 -1.35
N GLN A 313 27.05 11.63 -0.36
CA GLN A 313 28.49 11.45 -0.17
C GLN A 313 28.79 10.00 0.24
N GLU A 314 28.02 9.41 1.15
CA GLU A 314 28.17 8.01 1.55
C GLU A 314 27.98 7.06 0.36
N LEU A 315 26.98 7.31 -0.48
CA LEU A 315 26.73 6.52 -1.69
C LEU A 315 27.87 6.60 -2.72
N LYS A 316 28.78 7.58 -2.63
CA LYS A 316 29.98 7.63 -3.49
C LYS A 316 31.01 6.55 -3.14
N HIS A 317 30.95 5.96 -1.95
CA HIS A 317 31.83 4.85 -1.55
C HIS A 317 31.47 3.53 -2.23
N LEU A 318 30.28 3.41 -2.83
CA LEU A 318 29.94 2.30 -3.70
C LEU A 318 30.81 2.29 -4.97
N THR A 319 31.05 1.09 -5.50
CA THR A 319 31.77 0.96 -6.78
C THR A 319 31.00 1.66 -7.91
N ILE A 320 31.70 2.06 -8.98
CA ILE A 320 31.07 2.78 -10.11
C ILE A 320 29.87 2.00 -10.66
N HIS A 321 30.00 0.68 -10.83
CA HIS A 321 28.92 -0.19 -11.30
C HIS A 321 27.77 -0.29 -10.30
N SER A 322 28.05 -0.38 -8.99
CA SER A 322 27.00 -0.43 -7.98
C SER A 322 26.20 0.88 -7.89
N ARG A 323 26.85 2.03 -8.09
CA ARG A 323 26.20 3.35 -8.09
C ARG A 323 25.18 3.54 -9.21
N GLU A 324 25.22 2.74 -10.27
CA GLU A 324 24.20 2.76 -11.32
C GLU A 324 22.90 2.07 -10.90
N ARG A 325 23.00 1.19 -9.89
CA ARG A 325 21.89 0.35 -9.39
C ARG A 325 21.32 0.83 -8.07
N VAL A 326 22.12 1.46 -7.22
CA VAL A 326 21.68 2.03 -5.95
C VAL A 326 21.48 3.54 -6.15
N LYS A 327 20.23 4.00 -6.10
CA LYS A 327 19.87 5.39 -6.40
C LYS A 327 19.01 5.99 -5.31
N LEU A 328 19.41 7.16 -4.83
CA LEU A 328 18.56 8.04 -4.04
C LEU A 328 17.64 8.84 -4.96
N ALA A 329 16.38 8.95 -4.58
CA ALA A 329 15.39 9.78 -5.26
C ALA A 329 15.80 11.25 -5.19
N GLU A 330 15.63 11.96 -6.30
CA GLU A 330 15.96 13.39 -6.41
C GLU A 330 14.93 14.28 -5.69
N ARG A 331 13.75 13.73 -5.36
CA ARG A 331 12.61 14.47 -4.82
C ARG A 331 12.07 13.81 -3.57
N SER A 332 11.74 14.68 -2.62
CA SER A 332 10.91 14.41 -1.45
C SER A 332 9.53 13.89 -1.87
N SER A 333 8.99 12.94 -1.10
CA SER A 333 7.58 12.55 -1.17
C SER A 333 6.67 13.39 -0.28
N TYR A 334 7.23 14.21 0.62
CA TYR A 334 6.54 14.96 1.68
C TYR A 334 5.69 14.05 2.59
N SER A 335 6.13 12.81 2.79
CA SER A 335 5.39 11.80 3.53
C SER A 335 6.21 11.21 4.67
N HIS A 336 5.55 10.94 5.79
CA HIS A 336 6.08 10.20 6.92
C HIS A 336 6.01 8.69 6.73
N ALA A 337 5.42 8.19 5.65
CA ALA A 337 5.28 6.76 5.41
C ALA A 337 6.62 6.03 5.37
N LYS A 338 6.64 4.78 5.84
CA LYS A 338 7.81 3.89 5.73
C LYS A 338 7.40 2.60 5.07
N VAL A 339 7.99 2.35 3.91
CA VAL A 339 7.55 1.30 2.99
C VAL A 339 8.77 0.59 2.41
N LEU A 340 8.78 -0.73 2.43
CA LEU A 340 9.79 -1.58 1.80
C LEU A 340 9.10 -2.51 0.81
N ILE A 341 9.45 -2.47 -0.47
CA ILE A 341 8.86 -3.33 -1.51
C ILE A 341 9.96 -4.04 -2.29
N TYR A 342 9.84 -5.35 -2.48
CA TYR A 342 10.76 -6.10 -3.33
C TYR A 342 10.08 -7.31 -3.98
N ASP A 343 10.65 -7.78 -5.09
CA ASP A 343 10.23 -9.03 -5.74
C ASP A 343 11.06 -10.20 -5.20
N ASP A 344 10.46 -11.10 -4.43
CA ASP A 344 11.19 -12.19 -3.79
C ASP A 344 11.55 -13.30 -4.79
N ARG A 345 12.83 -13.64 -4.90
CA ARG A 345 13.31 -14.66 -5.85
C ARG A 345 12.88 -16.08 -5.49
N LYS A 346 12.67 -16.37 -4.21
CA LYS A 346 12.39 -17.73 -3.72
C LYS A 346 10.93 -18.09 -3.95
N SER A 347 10.03 -17.21 -3.53
CA SER A 347 8.59 -17.40 -3.63
C SER A 347 8.02 -16.91 -4.96
N GLY A 348 8.71 -15.99 -5.66
CA GLY A 348 8.19 -15.36 -6.87
C GLY A 348 7.10 -14.32 -6.60
N HIS A 349 6.76 -14.06 -5.34
CA HIS A 349 5.79 -13.06 -4.92
C HIS A 349 6.44 -11.69 -4.71
N TRP A 350 5.61 -10.65 -4.77
CA TRP A 350 5.99 -9.35 -4.24
C TRP A 350 5.83 -9.36 -2.73
N VAL A 351 6.78 -8.74 -2.04
CA VAL A 351 6.76 -8.58 -0.59
C VAL A 351 6.77 -7.09 -0.29
N THR A 352 5.84 -6.67 0.54
CA THR A 352 5.68 -5.30 1.02
C THR A 352 5.79 -5.31 2.54
N ALA A 353 6.58 -4.41 3.10
CA ALA A 353 6.54 -4.10 4.53
C ALA A 353 6.14 -2.64 4.74
N LEU A 354 5.30 -2.40 5.73
CA LEU A 354 4.80 -1.07 6.10
C LEU A 354 4.69 -0.96 7.62
N GLY A 355 5.11 0.17 8.18
CA GLY A 355 4.95 0.44 9.60
C GLY A 355 5.69 1.67 10.10
N SER A 356 6.16 1.61 11.34
CA SER A 356 6.73 2.75 12.06
C SER A 356 8.23 2.95 11.84
N CYS A 357 8.96 1.98 11.28
CA CYS A 357 10.42 2.03 11.23
C CYS A 357 10.95 2.92 10.09
N ASN A 358 11.77 3.92 10.40
CA ASN A 358 12.53 4.66 9.40
C ASN A 358 13.76 3.86 8.91
N PHE A 359 13.55 2.94 7.97
CA PHE A 359 14.58 2.04 7.40
C PHE A 359 15.91 2.72 6.98
N LEU A 360 15.89 4.01 6.64
CA LEU A 360 17.06 4.75 6.18
C LEU A 360 17.61 5.77 7.17
N SER A 361 17.03 5.92 8.36
CA SER A 361 17.52 6.89 9.35
C SER A 361 17.57 6.39 10.79
N THR A 362 16.92 5.29 11.14
CA THR A 362 16.98 4.75 12.50
C THR A 362 18.35 4.10 12.77
N ASN A 363 18.75 4.08 14.05
CA ASN A 363 19.87 3.28 14.54
C ASN A 363 19.47 1.81 14.77
N TYR A 364 18.18 1.50 14.64
CA TYR A 364 17.61 0.16 14.88
C TYR A 364 17.71 -0.28 16.34
N ASP A 365 17.51 0.66 17.26
CA ASP A 365 17.47 0.51 18.72
C ASP A 365 16.04 0.58 19.29
N ALA A 366 15.15 1.34 18.65
CA ALA A 366 13.78 1.50 19.11
C ALA A 366 12.90 0.24 18.94
N LEU A 367 11.86 0.14 19.77
CA LEU A 367 10.74 -0.76 19.59
C LEU A 367 9.84 -0.25 18.44
N ASP A 368 10.26 -0.52 17.21
CA ASP A 368 9.46 -0.32 16.00
C ASP A 368 8.51 -1.49 15.73
N VAL A 369 7.44 -1.24 14.97
CA VAL A 369 6.49 -2.27 14.51
C VAL A 369 6.22 -2.08 13.02
N SER A 370 6.38 -3.15 12.24
CA SER A 370 5.97 -3.22 10.84
C SER A 370 5.29 -4.55 10.55
N VAL A 371 4.41 -4.57 9.55
CA VAL A 371 3.83 -5.81 9.01
C VAL A 371 4.43 -6.13 7.65
N VAL A 372 4.51 -7.42 7.32
CA VAL A 372 4.98 -7.93 6.02
C VAL A 372 3.83 -8.65 5.32
N VAL A 373 3.48 -8.17 4.13
CA VAL A 373 2.36 -8.64 3.32
C VAL A 373 2.82 -9.03 1.92
N ARG A 374 2.10 -9.95 1.30
CA ARG A 374 2.29 -10.47 -0.07
C ARG A 374 1.14 -10.13 -1.00
N SER A 375 0.13 -9.42 -0.52
CA SER A 375 -0.98 -8.91 -1.33
C SER A 375 -0.50 -8.09 -2.54
N PHE A 376 -0.94 -8.48 -3.74
CA PHE A 376 -0.60 -7.79 -4.98
C PHE A 376 -1.38 -6.47 -5.12
N GLU A 377 -2.66 -6.46 -4.73
CA GLU A 377 -3.50 -5.27 -4.74
C GLU A 377 -2.95 -4.18 -3.80
N LEU A 378 -2.59 -4.53 -2.57
CA LEU A 378 -1.99 -3.57 -1.64
C LEU A 378 -0.65 -3.03 -2.18
N THR A 379 0.21 -3.92 -2.68
CA THR A 379 1.48 -3.54 -3.32
C THR A 379 1.23 -2.60 -4.52
N SER A 380 0.20 -2.87 -5.32
CA SER A 380 -0.18 -2.02 -6.46
C SER A 380 -0.63 -0.62 -6.02
N ARG A 381 -1.41 -0.51 -4.94
CA ARG A 381 -1.84 0.78 -4.37
C ARG A 381 -0.65 1.59 -3.84
N LEU A 382 0.26 0.95 -3.13
CA LEU A 382 1.48 1.60 -2.63
C LEU A 382 2.40 2.04 -3.77
N LEU A 383 2.55 1.23 -4.82
CA LEU A 383 3.28 1.64 -6.03
C LEU A 383 2.61 2.82 -6.74
N ALA A 384 1.28 2.88 -6.78
CA ALA A 384 0.56 4.03 -7.34
C ALA A 384 0.81 5.31 -6.52
N TRP A 385 0.82 5.19 -5.19
CA TRP A 385 1.24 6.27 -4.29
C TRP A 385 2.69 6.70 -4.52
N LEU A 386 3.64 5.76 -4.62
CA LEU A 386 5.03 6.08 -4.95
C LEU A 386 5.17 6.75 -6.33
N ILE A 387 4.39 6.35 -7.33
CA ILE A 387 4.40 7.04 -8.63
C ILE A 387 3.92 8.48 -8.49
N ARG A 388 2.83 8.71 -7.74
CA ARG A 388 2.30 10.05 -7.46
C ARG A 388 3.38 10.93 -6.83
N THR A 389 4.00 10.48 -5.73
CA THR A 389 4.99 11.28 -5.00
C THR A 389 6.20 11.63 -5.87
N GLN A 390 6.56 10.74 -6.78
CA GLN A 390 7.66 10.95 -7.72
C GLN A 390 7.25 11.69 -9.02
N THR A 391 5.98 12.05 -9.19
CA THR A 391 5.48 12.83 -10.32
C THR A 391 5.57 14.34 -10.02
N PRO A 392 6.22 15.15 -10.87
CA PRO A 392 6.28 16.60 -10.67
C PRO A 392 4.92 17.24 -10.98
N ALA A 393 4.66 18.44 -10.45
CA ALA A 393 3.44 19.19 -10.74
C ALA A 393 3.31 19.59 -12.23
N SER A 394 4.44 19.70 -12.94
CA SER A 394 4.46 19.92 -14.39
C SER A 394 5.70 19.28 -15.01
N GLY A 395 5.60 18.94 -16.30
CA GLY A 395 6.71 18.42 -17.09
C GLY A 395 6.75 16.89 -17.19
N PRO A 396 7.72 16.34 -17.92
CA PRO A 396 7.74 14.92 -18.25
C PRO A 396 7.96 14.03 -17.02
N LEU A 397 7.32 12.87 -17.02
CA LEU A 397 7.45 11.90 -15.93
C LEU A 397 8.93 11.48 -15.71
N PRO A 398 9.48 11.59 -14.48
CA PRO A 398 10.88 11.23 -14.21
C PRO A 398 11.20 9.76 -14.47
N ARG A 399 12.49 9.43 -14.64
CA ARG A 399 12.95 8.06 -14.90
C ARG A 399 12.51 7.07 -13.80
N LEU A 400 12.55 7.51 -12.53
CA LEU A 400 12.10 6.71 -11.40
C LEU A 400 10.60 6.43 -11.50
N ALA A 401 9.75 7.44 -11.66
CA ALA A 401 8.31 7.27 -11.81
C ALA A 401 7.92 6.40 -13.03
N ARG A 402 8.60 6.52 -14.18
CA ARG A 402 8.41 5.59 -15.31
C ARG A 402 8.77 4.14 -14.98
N ARG A 403 9.81 3.93 -14.15
CA ARG A 403 10.24 2.61 -13.70
C ARG A 403 9.22 2.01 -12.73
N LEU A 404 8.79 2.79 -11.73
CA LEU A 404 7.72 2.41 -10.81
C LEU A 404 6.42 2.08 -11.58
N ASN A 405 6.09 2.84 -12.64
CA ASN A 405 4.94 2.54 -13.50
C ASN A 405 5.07 1.19 -14.24
N ARG A 406 6.28 0.78 -14.63
CA ARG A 406 6.49 -0.56 -15.22
C ARG A 406 6.25 -1.65 -14.18
N ILE A 407 6.83 -1.49 -13.00
CA ILE A 407 6.66 -2.42 -11.88
C ILE A 407 5.19 -2.51 -11.47
N TRP A 408 4.50 -1.38 -11.36
CA TRP A 408 3.08 -1.31 -11.09
C TRP A 408 2.25 -2.09 -12.11
N ASN A 409 2.55 -1.96 -13.41
CA ASN A 409 1.89 -2.75 -14.44
C ASN A 409 2.17 -4.25 -14.28
N ASP A 410 3.38 -4.63 -13.86
CA ASP A 410 3.75 -6.02 -13.63
C ASP A 410 2.99 -6.62 -12.45
N VAL A 411 2.96 -5.91 -11.31
CA VAL A 411 2.17 -6.28 -10.12
C VAL A 411 0.68 -6.37 -10.47
N ARG A 412 0.14 -5.38 -11.19
CA ARG A 412 -1.29 -5.34 -11.50
C ARG A 412 -1.75 -6.51 -12.38
N ARG A 413 -0.88 -7.01 -13.27
CA ARG A 413 -1.19 -8.23 -14.03
C ARG A 413 -1.25 -9.47 -13.14
N LEU A 414 -0.45 -9.52 -12.07
CA LEU A 414 -0.52 -10.59 -11.07
C LEU A 414 -1.81 -10.51 -10.26
N THR A 415 -2.24 -9.31 -9.85
CA THR A 415 -3.52 -9.11 -9.15
C THR A 415 -4.71 -9.66 -9.93
N VAL A 416 -4.74 -9.43 -11.26
CA VAL A 416 -5.82 -9.92 -12.12
C VAL A 416 -5.76 -11.44 -12.30
N SER A 417 -4.56 -12.00 -12.49
CA SER A 417 -4.38 -13.42 -12.85
C SER A 417 -4.38 -14.38 -11.65
N GLN A 418 -3.88 -13.96 -10.49
CA GLN A 418 -3.73 -14.82 -9.31
C GLN A 418 -4.78 -14.55 -8.23
N GLY A 419 -5.34 -13.34 -8.18
CA GLY A 419 -6.28 -12.94 -7.12
C GLY A 419 -5.60 -12.71 -5.77
N GLU A 420 -6.41 -12.43 -4.75
CA GLU A 420 -5.97 -12.26 -3.35
C GLU A 420 -6.41 -13.50 -2.54
N CYS A 421 -5.62 -13.90 -1.54
CA CYS A 421 -5.91 -15.02 -0.66
C CYS A 421 -5.49 -14.71 0.77
N GLY A 422 -6.14 -15.35 1.75
CA GLY A 422 -5.81 -15.20 3.16
C GLY A 422 -7.04 -15.01 4.04
N GLN A 423 -6.87 -15.28 5.33
CA GLN A 423 -7.94 -15.20 6.33
C GLN A 423 -8.21 -13.77 6.80
N HIS A 424 -7.21 -12.89 6.73
CA HIS A 424 -7.32 -11.52 7.21
C HIS A 424 -7.69 -10.59 6.06
N LYS A 425 -8.67 -9.72 6.30
CA LYS A 425 -9.04 -8.62 5.43
C LYS A 425 -8.08 -7.46 5.68
N LEU A 426 -7.60 -6.84 4.62
CA LEU A 426 -6.68 -5.71 4.68
C LEU A 426 -7.33 -4.44 4.12
N GLU A 427 -6.97 -3.31 4.70
CA GLU A 427 -7.33 -1.99 4.21
C GLU A 427 -6.14 -1.04 4.34
N LEU A 428 -5.79 -0.35 3.25
CA LEU A 428 -4.77 0.71 3.28
C LEU A 428 -5.41 1.95 3.88
N LEU A 429 -4.87 2.42 5.00
CA LEU A 429 -5.25 3.68 5.63
C LEU A 429 -4.36 4.79 5.10
N MET A 430 -4.97 5.91 4.71
CA MET A 430 -4.27 7.11 4.26
C MET A 430 -4.77 8.31 5.06
N ASP A 431 -3.86 9.09 5.63
CA ASP A 431 -4.17 10.40 6.23
C ASP A 431 -5.39 10.38 7.18
N GLY A 432 -6.54 10.97 6.80
CA GLY A 432 -7.74 11.07 7.65
C GLY A 432 -8.39 9.73 8.02
N ASP A 433 -8.10 8.65 7.27
CA ASP A 433 -8.50 7.28 7.62
C ASP A 433 -8.04 6.85 9.02
N HIS A 434 -6.92 7.39 9.51
CA HIS A 434 -6.40 7.03 10.82
C HIS A 434 -7.36 7.47 11.95
N TYR A 435 -7.97 8.65 11.85
CA TYR A 435 -8.99 9.06 12.83
C TYR A 435 -10.26 8.21 12.72
N ALA A 436 -10.65 7.87 11.48
CA ALA A 436 -11.77 6.96 11.26
C ALA A 436 -11.50 5.58 11.86
N ALA A 437 -10.25 5.12 11.83
CA ALA A 437 -9.83 3.86 12.41
C ALA A 437 -9.90 3.85 13.94
N VAL A 438 -9.55 4.96 14.61
CA VAL A 438 -9.72 5.11 16.05
C VAL A 438 -11.21 5.04 16.45
N ARG A 439 -12.09 5.73 15.69
CA ARG A 439 -13.54 5.66 15.92
C ARG A 439 -14.10 4.27 15.64
N TYR A 440 -13.61 3.62 14.59
CA TYR A 440 -13.97 2.25 14.26
C TYR A 440 -13.63 1.29 15.40
N ALA A 441 -12.40 1.35 15.93
CA ALA A 441 -12.01 0.53 17.08
C ALA A 441 -12.88 0.84 18.32
N ARG A 442 -13.19 2.11 18.59
CA ARG A 442 -14.12 2.50 19.67
C ARG A 442 -15.50 1.83 19.52
N ASP A 443 -16.02 1.78 18.30
CA ASP A 443 -17.39 1.30 18.04
C ASP A 443 -17.47 -0.22 17.95
N CYS A 444 -16.39 -0.90 17.56
CA CYS A 444 -16.37 -2.34 17.34
C CYS A 444 -15.78 -3.16 18.50
N ALA A 445 -14.90 -2.57 19.31
CA ALA A 445 -14.24 -3.30 20.39
C ALA A 445 -15.22 -3.71 21.50
N GLN A 446 -15.07 -4.94 21.99
CA GLN A 446 -15.91 -5.49 23.05
C GLN A 446 -15.15 -5.68 24.36
N ASP A 447 -13.87 -6.06 24.30
CA ASP A 447 -13.09 -6.48 25.45
C ASP A 447 -11.93 -5.53 25.73
N GLN A 448 -11.09 -5.24 24.73
CA GLN A 448 -9.85 -4.50 24.93
C GLN A 448 -9.43 -3.64 23.73
N ILE A 449 -8.89 -2.46 24.01
CA ILE A 449 -8.17 -1.63 23.03
C ILE A 449 -6.78 -1.29 23.56
N ILE A 450 -5.77 -1.41 22.69
CA ILE A 450 -4.40 -0.97 22.97
C ILE A 450 -3.92 -0.06 21.85
N LEU A 451 -3.61 1.18 22.19
CA LEU A 451 -3.12 2.20 21.26
C LEU A 451 -1.72 2.61 21.67
N ALA A 452 -0.76 2.58 20.75
CA ALA A 452 0.63 2.92 21.03
C ALA A 452 1.21 3.85 19.95
N CYS A 453 1.95 4.89 20.35
CA CYS A 453 2.80 5.70 19.47
C CYS A 453 3.99 6.32 20.21
N ASP A 454 4.91 6.96 19.49
CA ASP A 454 6.07 7.64 20.08
C ASP A 454 5.65 8.89 20.87
N LEU A 455 4.90 9.78 20.21
CA LEU A 455 4.65 11.14 20.68
C LEU A 455 3.27 11.32 21.30
N PHE A 456 3.21 11.93 22.48
CA PHE A 456 2.00 12.49 23.07
C PHE A 456 1.98 14.01 22.87
N GLY A 457 1.00 14.52 22.14
CA GLY A 457 0.84 15.95 21.85
C GLY A 457 -0.54 16.48 22.21
N LYS A 458 -0.82 17.73 21.82
CA LYS A 458 -2.09 18.39 22.13
C LYS A 458 -3.29 17.78 21.43
N ALA A 459 -3.09 17.25 20.23
CA ALA A 459 -4.14 16.63 19.46
C ALA A 459 -4.67 15.35 20.13
N ALA A 460 -3.95 14.77 21.10
CA ALA A 460 -4.31 13.53 21.78
C ALA A 460 -5.77 13.52 22.26
N GLU A 461 -6.25 14.64 22.82
CA GLU A 461 -7.58 14.74 23.40
C GLU A 461 -8.68 14.41 22.37
N THR A 462 -8.67 15.07 21.22
CA THR A 462 -9.69 14.91 20.18
C THR A 462 -9.43 13.70 19.30
N SER A 463 -8.16 13.40 19.00
CA SER A 463 -7.77 12.32 18.09
C SER A 463 -8.01 10.92 18.65
N ALA A 464 -7.74 10.72 19.95
CA ALA A 464 -7.73 9.38 20.55
C ALA A 464 -8.43 9.34 21.91
N ILE A 465 -8.16 10.27 22.81
CA ILE A 465 -8.60 10.13 24.22
C ILE A 465 -10.12 10.20 24.35
N VAL A 466 -10.80 11.13 23.69
CA VAL A 466 -12.27 11.21 23.72
C VAL A 466 -12.93 9.96 23.12
N PRO A 467 -12.53 9.47 21.93
CA PRO A 467 -13.00 8.17 21.43
C PRO A 467 -12.74 7.01 22.41
N MET A 468 -11.55 6.94 22.99
CA MET A 468 -11.16 5.88 23.91
C MET A 468 -11.93 5.92 25.24
N GLU A 469 -12.22 7.11 25.77
CA GLU A 469 -13.08 7.27 26.94
C GLU A 469 -14.49 6.76 26.66
N SER A 470 -15.01 7.00 25.45
CA SER A 470 -16.30 6.45 25.04
C SER A 470 -16.27 4.92 25.04
N ALA A 471 -15.23 4.29 24.49
CA ALA A 471 -15.08 2.83 24.54
C ALA A 471 -15.00 2.31 25.99
N ALA A 472 -14.22 2.97 26.85
CA ALA A 472 -14.09 2.60 28.26
C ALA A 472 -15.42 2.68 29.02
N LYS A 473 -16.25 3.70 28.74
CA LYS A 473 -17.61 3.82 29.31
C LYS A 473 -18.55 2.69 28.90
N HIS A 474 -18.31 2.06 27.75
CA HIS A 474 -19.07 0.89 27.27
C HIS A 474 -18.47 -0.44 27.75
N GLY A 475 -17.49 -0.43 28.65
CA GLY A 475 -16.95 -1.61 29.31
C GLY A 475 -15.65 -2.16 28.72
N CYS A 476 -15.10 -1.54 27.67
CA CYS A 476 -13.82 -1.95 27.08
C CYS A 476 -12.64 -1.57 27.98
N ASN A 477 -11.66 -2.46 28.15
CA ASN A 477 -10.39 -2.13 28.80
C ASN A 477 -9.49 -1.35 27.83
N VAL A 478 -9.12 -0.12 28.17
CA VAL A 478 -8.35 0.74 27.26
C VAL A 478 -6.97 1.09 27.83
N SER A 479 -5.94 0.78 27.05
CA SER A 479 -4.54 1.11 27.33
C SER A 479 -3.97 2.01 26.25
N ILE A 480 -3.42 3.15 26.64
CA ILE A 480 -2.69 4.08 25.78
C ILE A 480 -1.22 4.09 26.18
N CYS A 481 -0.35 3.81 25.22
CA CYS A 481 1.09 3.76 25.39
C CYS A 481 1.77 4.89 24.62
N TYR A 482 2.70 5.59 25.27
CA TYR A 482 3.51 6.64 24.64
C TYR A 482 4.97 6.58 25.11
N GLN A 483 5.90 7.14 24.34
CA GLN A 483 7.31 7.23 24.77
C GLN A 483 7.65 8.62 25.31
N ARG A 484 7.31 9.68 24.59
CA ARG A 484 7.71 11.04 24.95
C ARG A 484 6.63 12.07 24.63
N GLU A 485 6.71 13.18 25.33
CA GLU A 485 5.88 14.37 25.10
C GLU A 485 6.41 15.14 23.88
N SER A 486 5.53 15.65 23.03
CA SER A 486 5.93 16.51 21.90
C SER A 486 6.54 17.82 22.41
N SER A 487 7.54 18.35 21.70
CA SER A 487 8.17 19.64 21.98
C SER A 487 7.17 20.76 22.31
N PHE A 488 6.14 20.93 21.48
CA PHE A 488 5.10 21.95 21.65
C PHE A 488 4.26 21.80 22.92
N LEU A 489 4.02 20.56 23.36
CA LEU A 489 3.29 20.31 24.62
C LEU A 489 4.13 20.74 25.83
N ILE A 490 5.44 20.47 25.77
CA ILE A 490 6.40 20.85 26.80
C ILE A 490 6.53 22.37 26.89
N GLU A 491 6.62 23.07 25.76
CA GLU A 491 6.73 24.53 25.69
C GLU A 491 5.56 25.26 26.37
N GLU A 492 4.35 24.68 26.32
CA GLU A 492 3.18 25.24 27.01
C GLU A 492 3.06 24.83 28.47
N GLY A 493 4.00 24.06 29.00
CA GLY A 493 3.98 23.59 30.38
C GLY A 493 2.91 22.54 30.67
N ALA A 494 2.34 21.93 29.63
CA ALA A 494 1.38 20.83 29.76
C ALA A 494 2.11 19.48 29.81
N ARG A 495 1.52 18.50 30.51
CA ARG A 495 2.03 17.12 30.56
C ARG A 495 0.86 16.12 30.56
N PRO A 496 1.07 14.92 30.02
CA PRO A 496 0.10 13.83 30.17
C PRO A 496 -0.10 13.51 31.66
N ASP A 497 -1.36 13.40 32.08
CA ASP A 497 -1.75 13.12 33.46
C ASP A 497 -2.41 11.74 33.53
N ALA A 498 -1.67 10.76 34.03
CA ALA A 498 -2.12 9.37 34.11
C ALA A 498 -3.28 9.19 35.09
N GLU A 499 -3.31 9.93 36.21
CA GLU A 499 -4.42 9.84 37.18
C GLU A 499 -5.71 10.40 36.58
N LYS A 500 -5.61 11.52 35.87
CA LYS A 500 -6.75 12.12 35.16
C LYS A 500 -7.33 11.18 34.10
N LEU A 501 -6.49 10.48 33.34
CA LEU A 501 -6.94 9.51 32.34
C LEU A 501 -7.49 8.22 32.98
N ASN A 502 -6.90 7.77 34.08
CA ASN A 502 -7.42 6.63 34.83
C ASN A 502 -8.82 6.89 35.37
N ASN A 503 -9.11 8.13 35.82
CA ASN A 503 -10.46 8.55 36.22
C ASN A 503 -11.47 8.55 35.04
N ARG A 504 -10.99 8.55 33.80
CA ARG A 504 -11.79 8.39 32.57
C ARG A 504 -11.87 6.94 32.08
N GLY A 505 -11.32 5.99 32.86
CA GLY A 505 -11.27 4.56 32.51
C GLY A 505 -10.15 4.18 31.53
N ILE A 506 -9.13 5.03 31.37
CA ILE A 506 -8.02 4.82 30.43
C ILE A 506 -6.71 4.63 31.20
N THR A 507 -6.03 3.52 30.93
CA THR A 507 -4.69 3.27 31.48
C THR A 507 -3.65 3.95 30.59
N LEU A 508 -2.92 4.93 31.12
CA LEU A 508 -1.83 5.60 30.40
C LEU A 508 -0.47 5.03 30.83
N LEU A 509 0.32 4.57 29.86
CA LEU A 509 1.63 3.95 30.09
C LEU A 509 2.73 4.67 29.31
N LYS A 510 3.82 5.04 29.99
CA LYS A 510 5.04 5.51 29.35
C LYS A 510 5.99 4.34 29.12
N ILE A 511 6.32 4.03 27.87
CA ILE A 511 7.14 2.88 27.48
C ILE A 511 8.44 3.34 26.84
N ASN A 512 9.55 3.07 27.51
CA ASN A 512 10.89 3.35 27.01
C ASN A 512 11.12 2.75 25.61
N GLU A 513 11.76 3.53 24.74
CA GLU A 513 12.15 3.14 23.38
C GLU A 513 10.98 2.79 22.46
N LEU A 514 9.72 3.05 22.85
CA LEU A 514 8.57 2.87 21.98
C LEU A 514 8.60 3.88 20.82
N HIS A 515 8.80 3.37 19.61
CA HIS A 515 8.58 4.14 18.38
C HIS A 515 7.44 3.55 17.52
N GLY A 516 7.06 2.30 17.79
CA GLY A 516 5.94 1.59 17.19
C GLY A 516 4.65 2.40 17.23
N LYS A 517 3.93 2.42 16.10
CA LYS A 517 2.60 3.03 16.01
C LYS A 517 1.60 1.98 15.59
N PHE A 518 0.79 1.54 16.55
CA PHE A 518 -0.19 0.48 16.33
C PHE A 518 -1.45 0.70 17.16
N LEU A 519 -2.54 0.10 16.69
CA LEU A 519 -3.82 0.04 17.38
C LEU A 519 -4.33 -1.39 17.30
N LEU A 520 -4.58 -2.00 18.45
CA LEU A 520 -5.17 -3.33 18.59
C LEU A 520 -6.57 -3.18 19.19
N TRP A 521 -7.51 -3.99 18.74
CA TRP A 521 -8.77 -4.20 19.45
C TRP A 521 -9.13 -5.67 19.42
N ASP A 522 -9.55 -6.17 20.59
CA ASP A 522 -9.90 -7.57 20.86
C ASP A 522 -8.84 -8.56 20.34
N ASP A 523 -9.23 -9.70 19.77
CA ASP A 523 -8.31 -10.63 19.10
C ASP A 523 -8.44 -10.58 17.56
N GLU A 524 -9.26 -9.66 17.05
CA GLU A 524 -9.66 -9.59 15.65
C GLU A 524 -9.21 -8.35 14.89
N GLY A 525 -8.57 -7.39 15.58
CA GLY A 525 -8.22 -6.10 15.03
C GLY A 525 -6.75 -5.72 15.25
N LEU A 526 -6.07 -5.33 14.17
CA LEU A 526 -4.73 -4.75 14.23
C LEU A 526 -4.56 -3.66 13.18
N ILE A 527 -3.99 -2.54 13.57
CA ILE A 527 -3.45 -1.52 12.67
C ILE A 527 -1.98 -1.30 12.99
N VAL A 528 -1.18 -1.22 11.94
CA VAL A 528 0.22 -0.77 12.01
C VAL A 528 0.40 0.39 11.03
N SER A 529 1.02 1.48 11.49
CA SER A 529 1.05 2.73 10.74
C SER A 529 2.33 3.54 10.97
N SER A 530 2.53 4.58 10.15
CA SER A 530 3.47 5.68 10.42
C SER A 530 2.87 6.84 11.23
N PHE A 531 1.54 6.86 11.38
CA PHE A 531 0.76 7.92 12.03
C PHE A 531 0.97 7.97 13.56
N ASN A 532 1.31 9.15 14.10
CA ASN A 532 1.33 9.35 15.56
C ASN A 532 -0.08 9.69 16.06
N TRP A 533 -0.74 8.68 16.63
CA TRP A 533 -2.13 8.76 17.10
C TRP A 533 -2.43 9.91 18.06
N LEU A 534 -1.46 10.31 18.88
CA LEU A 534 -1.66 11.27 19.97
C LEU A 534 -1.09 12.67 19.68
N SER A 535 -0.52 12.91 18.49
CA SER A 535 0.10 14.21 18.18
C SER A 535 -0.16 14.72 16.77
N THR A 536 -0.52 13.84 15.82
CA THR A 536 -0.74 14.24 14.43
C THR A 536 -2.07 14.96 14.29
N VAL A 537 -2.08 15.99 13.42
CA VAL A 537 -3.28 16.71 12.97
C VAL A 537 -3.40 16.49 11.46
N SER A 538 -4.42 15.75 11.01
CA SER A 538 -4.72 15.57 9.58
C SER A 538 -6.08 16.14 9.14
N GLU A 539 -6.88 16.71 10.06
CA GLU A 539 -8.18 17.29 9.70
C GLU A 539 -8.05 18.47 8.72
N GLY A 540 -8.80 18.43 7.62
CA GLY A 540 -8.92 19.51 6.64
C GLY A 540 -7.75 19.62 5.64
N ALA A 541 -6.77 18.72 5.69
CA ALA A 541 -5.74 18.59 4.67
C ALA A 541 -6.21 17.63 3.56
N PRO A 542 -5.90 17.89 2.27
CA PRO A 542 -6.17 16.90 1.24
C PRO A 542 -5.40 15.59 1.52
N ASP A 543 -5.99 14.45 1.19
CA ASP A 543 -5.32 13.15 1.26
C ASP A 543 -4.20 13.06 0.20
N LEU A 544 -2.99 13.36 0.64
CA LEU A 544 -1.77 13.33 -0.17
C LEU A 544 -0.95 12.04 0.07
N GLY A 545 -1.34 11.23 1.04
CA GLY A 545 -0.58 10.12 1.58
C GLY A 545 0.62 10.61 2.38
N ALA A 546 0.40 11.61 3.25
CA ALA A 546 1.41 12.06 4.21
C ALA A 546 1.68 10.97 5.25
N GLU A 547 0.66 10.23 5.66
CA GLU A 547 0.73 9.10 6.58
C GLU A 547 0.06 7.87 5.98
N LEU A 548 0.65 6.69 6.19
CA LEU A 548 0.12 5.42 5.70
C LEU A 548 0.04 4.38 6.83
N GLY A 549 -1.05 3.61 6.82
CA GLY A 549 -1.26 2.48 7.72
C GLY A 549 -1.88 1.29 6.99
N ILE A 550 -1.86 0.12 7.61
CA ILE A 550 -2.67 -1.02 7.16
C ILE A 550 -3.52 -1.47 8.33
N LYS A 551 -4.84 -1.52 8.11
CA LYS A 551 -5.79 -2.17 9.00
C LYS A 551 -5.95 -3.63 8.59
N PHE A 552 -5.89 -4.51 9.56
CA PHE A 552 -6.19 -5.94 9.46
C PHE A 552 -7.43 -6.25 10.28
N GLU A 553 -8.30 -7.06 9.71
CA GLU A 553 -9.47 -7.62 10.40
C GLU A 553 -9.56 -9.12 10.14
N GLY A 554 -9.71 -9.91 11.20
CA GLY A 554 -9.78 -11.36 11.11
C GLY A 554 -9.21 -12.03 12.36
N PRO A 555 -9.29 -13.35 12.47
CA PRO A 555 -9.03 -14.05 13.73
C PRO A 555 -7.57 -13.98 14.19
N LYS A 556 -7.34 -14.00 15.51
CA LYS A 556 -6.04 -14.23 16.17
C LYS A 556 -4.95 -13.18 15.91
N LEU A 557 -5.33 -11.95 15.61
CA LEU A 557 -4.40 -10.87 15.29
C LEU A 557 -3.64 -10.39 16.53
N ARG A 558 -4.32 -10.18 17.66
CA ARG A 558 -3.66 -9.79 18.92
C ARG A 558 -2.75 -10.91 19.41
N SER A 559 -3.22 -12.16 19.36
CA SER A 559 -2.42 -13.33 19.70
C SER A 559 -1.13 -13.42 18.87
N ALA A 560 -1.21 -13.21 17.56
CA ALA A 560 -0.04 -13.18 16.68
C ALA A 560 0.91 -12.02 17.00
N PHE A 561 0.36 -10.85 17.32
CA PHE A 561 1.14 -9.67 17.71
C PHE A 561 1.90 -9.90 19.03
N LEU A 562 1.23 -10.47 20.02
CA LEU A 562 1.80 -10.83 21.31
C LEU A 562 2.92 -11.87 21.17
N GLU A 563 2.72 -12.88 20.34
CA GLU A 563 3.76 -13.87 20.05
C GLU A 563 4.99 -13.21 19.39
N ALA A 564 4.80 -12.24 18.50
CA ALA A 564 5.90 -11.49 17.90
C ALA A 564 6.67 -10.65 18.93
N LEU A 565 5.97 -10.01 19.87
CA LEU A 565 6.57 -9.30 21.00
C LEU A 565 7.35 -10.23 21.94
N GLU A 566 6.84 -11.42 22.24
CA GLU A 566 7.52 -12.40 23.09
C GLU A 566 8.80 -12.94 22.45
N ARG A 567 8.81 -13.15 21.13
CA ARG A 567 10.04 -13.55 20.42
C ARG A 567 11.16 -12.52 20.62
N LEU A 568 10.85 -11.23 20.54
CA LEU A 568 11.81 -10.16 20.82
C LEU A 568 12.36 -10.27 22.26
N ARG A 569 11.48 -10.46 23.26
CA ARG A 569 11.90 -10.63 24.67
C ARG A 569 12.81 -11.85 24.84
N GLY A 570 12.49 -12.95 24.18
CA GLY A 570 13.32 -14.16 24.17
C GLY A 570 14.71 -13.91 23.60
N THR A 571 14.80 -13.24 22.45
CA THR A 571 16.07 -12.89 21.79
C THR A 571 16.94 -11.98 22.67
N LEU A 572 16.35 -10.96 23.32
CA LEU A 572 17.08 -10.08 24.25
C LEU A 572 17.64 -10.85 25.46
N ARG A 573 16.86 -11.77 26.04
CA ARG A 573 17.30 -12.61 27.17
C ARG A 573 18.46 -13.54 26.81
N GLU A 574 18.50 -14.08 25.59
CA GLU A 574 19.58 -14.94 25.11
C GLU A 574 20.89 -14.17 24.83
N GLN A 575 20.79 -12.91 24.39
CA GLN A 575 21.95 -12.08 24.06
C GLN A 575 22.67 -11.53 25.30
N GLU A 576 21.97 -11.29 26.41
CA GLU A 576 22.53 -10.49 27.52
C GLU A 576 22.92 -11.29 28.77
N GLY A 577 22.49 -12.54 28.93
CA GLY A 577 22.84 -13.35 30.12
C GLY A 577 22.46 -12.73 31.48
N HIS A 578 21.79 -11.57 31.49
CA HIS A 578 21.30 -10.77 32.61
C HIS A 578 19.95 -10.15 32.22
N GLU A 579 18.99 -10.12 33.15
CA GLU A 579 17.62 -9.64 32.96
C GLU A 579 17.57 -8.15 32.55
N ILE A 580 17.42 -7.86 31.25
CA ILE A 580 16.77 -6.61 30.82
C ILE A 580 15.26 -6.83 30.86
N SER A 581 14.63 -6.10 31.77
CA SER A 581 13.18 -6.11 31.98
C SER A 581 12.50 -5.10 31.04
N VAL A 582 12.39 -5.43 29.74
CA VAL A 582 11.37 -4.81 28.87
C VAL A 582 10.01 -5.36 29.29
N THR A 583 9.56 -4.95 30.47
CA THR A 583 8.27 -5.35 31.01
C THR A 583 7.20 -4.43 30.39
N VAL A 584 6.69 -4.81 29.23
CA VAL A 584 5.38 -4.33 28.77
C VAL A 584 4.35 -5.06 29.63
N LYS A 585 4.24 -4.65 30.90
CA LYS A 585 3.36 -5.27 31.92
C LYS A 585 1.88 -4.89 31.73
N GLY A 586 1.56 -4.11 30.70
CA GLY A 586 0.21 -3.62 30.40
C GLY A 586 -0.49 -4.22 29.18
N VAL A 587 0.10 -5.24 28.52
CA VAL A 587 -0.53 -5.95 27.39
C VAL A 587 -1.02 -7.36 27.82
N GLU A 588 -0.60 -7.83 29.00
CA GLU A 588 -1.01 -9.12 29.59
C GLU A 588 -2.19 -9.00 30.59
N SER A 589 -2.72 -7.80 30.83
CA SER A 589 -3.84 -7.55 31.75
C SER A 589 -5.15 -7.26 31.03
#